data_AF-A0A924I9J8-F1
#
_entry.id   AF-A0A924I9J8-F1
#
_cell.length_a   1.000
_cell.length_b   1.000
_cell.length_c   1.000
_cell.angle_alpha   90.00
_cell.angle_beta   90.00
_cell.angle_gamma   90.00
#
_symmetry.space_group_name_H-M   'P 1'
#
loop_
_entity.id
_entity.type
_entity.pdbx_description
1 polymer ?
#
loop_
_entity_poly.entity_id
_entity_poly.type
_entity_poly.pdbx_seq_one_letter_code
_entity_poly.pdbx_strand_id
1 'polypeptide(L)'
;MSLFAAFFTSLVAGGFYSLFRYNLRSNLGDAGENLIPDATLEDVNELLTLTRNLNGEARLQARNKLLELLPRITEENAPLLTLQGQKDLSSLLASRDWELILLSLGAIENGGTGLHVHAVRALAQGKHLASSDPEIREVATLCLTRIEERLAKSEYSTVLLRPSIVPSEPETLLRPIATSLPEEPELLLRSGEKPE
;
A
#
# COMPACT_ATOMS: atom_id res chain seq x y z
N MET A 1 -15.85 29.09 -12.56
CA MET A 1 -14.91 28.92 -11.43
C MET A 1 -14.61 27.44 -11.22
N SER A 2 -13.82 26.80 -12.11
CA SER A 2 -13.56 25.35 -12.02
C SER A 2 -12.29 24.93 -12.77
N LEU A 3 -11.19 25.68 -12.62
CA LEU A 3 -9.93 25.43 -13.35
C LEU A 3 -8.68 25.32 -12.44
N PHE A 4 -8.84 25.24 -11.12
CA PHE A 4 -7.72 25.17 -10.17
C PHE A 4 -7.43 23.76 -9.60
N ALA A 5 -8.21 22.73 -9.95
CA ALA A 5 -8.07 21.40 -9.36
C ALA A 5 -7.10 20.45 -10.08
N ALA A 6 -6.53 20.84 -11.23
CA ALA A 6 -5.77 19.91 -12.08
C ALA A 6 -4.24 19.97 -11.93
N PHE A 7 -3.68 20.94 -11.18
CA PHE A 7 -2.22 21.13 -11.10
C PHE A 7 -1.56 20.58 -9.82
N PHE A 8 -2.32 20.10 -8.85
CA PHE A 8 -1.74 19.63 -7.58
C PHE A 8 -1.53 18.11 -7.47
N THR A 9 -2.05 17.31 -8.40
CA THR A 9 -2.00 15.85 -8.31
C THR A 9 -0.68 15.23 -8.75
N SER A 10 0.17 15.94 -9.52
CA SER A 10 1.41 15.34 -10.04
C SER A 10 2.71 15.80 -9.36
N LEU A 11 2.70 16.88 -8.57
CA LEU A 11 3.95 17.41 -7.99
C LEU A 11 4.16 17.05 -6.50
N VAL A 12 3.10 16.70 -5.76
CA VAL A 12 3.19 16.47 -4.30
C VAL A 12 3.52 15.01 -3.95
N ALA A 13 3.30 14.05 -4.86
CA ALA A 13 3.60 12.65 -4.59
C ALA A 13 5.12 12.33 -4.52
N GLY A 14 5.97 13.14 -5.18
CA GLY A 14 7.42 12.90 -5.22
C GLY A 14 8.27 13.80 -4.32
N GLY A 15 7.76 14.98 -3.90
CA GLY A 15 8.59 16.02 -3.27
C GLY A 15 8.86 15.82 -1.78
N PHE A 16 7.84 15.43 -1.00
CA PHE A 16 7.98 15.37 0.46
C PHE A 16 8.82 14.18 0.95
N TYR A 17 8.68 13.02 0.31
CA TYR A 17 9.50 11.85 0.65
C TYR A 17 10.98 12.00 0.22
N SER A 18 11.26 12.83 -0.79
CA SER A 18 12.63 13.11 -1.26
C SER A 18 13.46 13.84 -0.21
N LEU A 19 12.86 14.76 0.56
CA LEU A 19 13.58 15.50 1.59
C LEU A 19 13.87 14.63 2.82
N PHE A 20 12.98 13.70 3.15
CA PHE A 20 13.22 12.74 4.24
C PHE A 20 14.38 11.78 3.96
N ARG A 21 14.56 11.34 2.72
CA ARG A 21 15.67 10.43 2.36
C ARG A 21 17.06 11.00 2.64
N TYR A 22 17.22 12.33 2.69
CA TYR A 22 18.54 12.94 2.84
C TYR A 22 19.04 13.01 4.29
N ASN A 23 18.16 12.85 5.30
CA ASN A 23 18.55 13.02 6.71
C ASN A 23 18.69 11.70 7.50
N LEU A 24 18.18 10.58 6.98
CA LEU A 24 18.20 9.30 7.71
C LEU A 24 19.56 8.58 7.75
N ARG A 25 20.53 8.94 6.88
CA ARG A 25 21.76 8.14 6.72
C ARG A 25 22.88 8.49 7.71
N SER A 26 22.82 9.63 8.42
CA SER A 26 23.96 10.15 9.19
C SER A 26 24.06 9.67 10.64
N ASN A 27 23.06 8.96 11.18
CA ASN A 27 23.02 8.59 12.60
C ASN A 27 23.07 7.07 12.92
N LEU A 28 23.20 6.19 11.93
CA LEU A 28 23.43 4.75 12.21
C LEU A 28 24.93 4.50 12.46
N GLY A 29 25.32 4.64 13.73
CA GLY A 29 26.65 4.24 14.21
C GLY A 29 26.85 2.72 14.22
N ASP A 30 28.10 2.35 13.95
CA ASP A 30 28.78 1.05 13.74
C ASP A 30 28.58 -0.09 14.78
N ALA A 31 27.50 -0.13 15.55
CA ALA A 31 27.30 -1.10 16.63
C ALA A 31 26.06 -1.97 16.40
N GLY A 32 26.26 -3.20 15.91
CA GLY A 32 25.21 -4.23 15.90
C GLY A 32 25.35 -5.20 14.74
N GLU A 33 26.17 -6.23 14.94
CA GLU A 33 26.35 -7.36 14.04
C GLU A 33 25.01 -8.12 13.84
N ASN A 34 24.35 -7.80 12.72
CA ASN A 34 23.42 -8.57 11.90
C ASN A 34 22.66 -9.77 12.52
N LEU A 35 21.53 -9.54 13.22
CA LEU A 35 20.54 -10.63 13.37
C LEU A 35 19.81 -10.96 12.05
N ILE A 36 19.74 -10.03 11.08
CA ILE A 36 19.14 -10.28 9.77
C ILE A 36 19.87 -9.43 8.71
N PRO A 37 21.02 -9.91 8.18
CA PRO A 37 21.81 -9.13 7.22
C PRO A 37 21.02 -8.82 5.94
N ASP A 38 20.15 -9.74 5.50
CA ASP A 38 19.43 -9.67 4.24
C ASP A 38 17.91 -9.70 4.43
N ALA A 39 17.38 -8.83 5.31
CA ALA A 39 15.94 -8.70 5.48
C ALA A 39 15.30 -8.22 4.16
N THR A 40 14.38 -9.01 3.64
CA THR A 40 13.60 -8.74 2.43
C THR A 40 12.26 -8.09 2.78
N LEU A 41 11.48 -7.70 1.75
CA LEU A 41 10.12 -7.21 1.95
C LEU A 41 9.18 -8.28 2.55
N GLU A 42 9.51 -9.56 2.40
CA GLU A 42 8.72 -10.67 2.97
C GLU A 42 8.81 -10.70 4.50
N ASP A 43 9.97 -10.29 5.04
CA ASP A 43 10.28 -10.29 6.47
C ASP A 43 9.62 -9.12 7.22
N VAL A 44 8.99 -8.18 6.52
CA VAL A 44 8.35 -7.00 7.14
C VAL A 44 7.32 -7.39 8.19
N ASN A 45 6.52 -8.43 7.94
CA ASN A 45 5.51 -8.90 8.89
C ASN A 45 6.15 -9.43 10.19
N GLU A 46 7.25 -10.16 10.08
CA GLU A 46 7.99 -10.66 11.22
C GLU A 46 8.61 -9.51 12.01
N LEU A 47 9.28 -8.58 11.31
CA LEU A 47 9.88 -7.40 11.93
C LEU A 47 8.85 -6.53 12.67
N LEU A 48 7.66 -6.32 12.10
CA LEU A 48 6.54 -5.64 12.76
C LEU A 48 6.16 -6.36 14.07
N THR A 49 6.07 -7.68 14.03
CA THR A 49 5.76 -8.50 15.22
C THR A 49 6.86 -8.39 16.28
N LEU A 50 8.13 -8.42 15.86
CA LEU A 50 9.29 -8.29 16.74
C LEU A 50 9.33 -6.92 17.43
N THR A 51 9.01 -5.84 16.72
CA THR A 51 9.01 -4.49 17.33
C THR A 51 7.98 -4.32 18.45
N ARG A 52 6.91 -5.12 18.42
CA ARG A 52 5.85 -5.10 19.43
C ARG A 52 6.15 -5.98 20.63
N ASN A 53 6.68 -7.18 20.40
CA ASN A 53 6.78 -8.23 21.41
C ASN A 53 8.13 -8.29 22.13
N LEU A 54 9.21 -7.79 21.51
CA LEU A 54 10.55 -7.88 22.07
C LEU A 54 10.98 -6.60 22.79
N ASN A 55 11.91 -6.77 23.73
CA ASN A 55 12.57 -5.69 24.44
C ASN A 55 14.07 -5.67 24.09
N GLY A 56 14.71 -4.53 24.31
CA GLY A 56 16.17 -4.39 24.17
C GLY A 56 16.66 -4.31 22.72
N GLU A 57 17.78 -4.98 22.45
CA GLU A 57 18.54 -4.86 21.21
C GLU A 57 17.80 -5.37 19.98
N ALA A 58 17.12 -6.52 20.07
CA ALA A 58 16.36 -7.10 18.97
C ALA A 58 15.26 -6.16 18.46
N ARG A 59 14.60 -5.42 19.37
CA ARG A 59 13.60 -4.41 19.01
C ARG A 59 14.22 -3.23 18.26
N LEU A 60 15.41 -2.79 18.67
CA LEU A 60 16.13 -1.69 18.00
C LEU A 60 16.58 -2.11 16.60
N GLN A 61 17.08 -3.34 16.45
CA GLN A 61 17.47 -3.87 15.14
C GLN A 61 16.25 -4.03 14.22
N ALA A 62 15.15 -4.58 14.71
CA ALA A 62 13.90 -4.69 13.96
C ALA A 62 13.37 -3.31 13.54
N ARG A 63 13.40 -2.33 14.46
CA ARG A 63 13.06 -0.92 14.15
C ARG A 63 13.91 -0.38 13.01
N ASN A 64 15.23 -0.48 13.10
CA ASN A 64 16.14 0.07 12.09
C ASN A 64 15.90 -0.57 10.71
N LYS A 65 15.67 -1.89 10.67
CA LYS A 65 15.30 -2.58 9.43
C LYS A 65 13.94 -2.16 8.88
N LEU A 66 12.95 -1.91 9.74
CA LEU A 66 11.68 -1.33 9.28
C LEU A 66 11.86 0.06 8.70
N LEU A 67 12.73 0.91 9.25
CA LEU A 67 13.02 2.22 8.66
C LEU A 67 13.59 2.11 7.24
N GLU A 68 14.37 1.06 6.96
CA GLU A 68 14.91 0.79 5.62
C GLU A 68 13.87 0.22 4.65
N LEU A 69 12.97 -0.64 5.15
CA LEU A 69 12.04 -1.44 4.35
C LEU A 69 10.69 -0.75 4.09
N LEU A 70 10.11 -0.04 5.09
CA LEU A 70 8.81 0.63 4.94
C LEU A 70 8.74 1.59 3.74
N PRO A 71 9.77 2.41 3.44
CA PRO A 71 9.76 3.29 2.26
C PRO A 71 9.78 2.55 0.92
N ARG A 72 10.09 1.24 0.91
CA ARG A 72 10.12 0.40 -0.30
C ARG A 72 8.78 -0.27 -0.58
N ILE A 73 7.79 -0.13 0.31
CA ILE A 73 6.45 -0.66 0.11
C ILE A 73 5.73 0.19 -0.94
N THR A 74 5.55 -0.40 -2.12
CA THR A 74 4.77 0.14 -3.24
C THR A 74 3.36 -0.45 -3.23
N GLU A 75 2.46 0.09 -4.07
CA GLU A 75 1.12 -0.48 -4.25
C GLU A 75 1.16 -1.94 -4.74
N GLU A 76 2.15 -2.29 -5.57
CA GLU A 76 2.36 -3.65 -6.10
C GLU A 76 2.71 -4.67 -5.00
N ASN A 77 3.49 -4.23 -4.01
CA ASN A 77 3.97 -5.07 -2.93
C ASN A 77 3.09 -5.00 -1.68
N ALA A 78 2.07 -4.12 -1.67
CA ALA A 78 1.12 -4.00 -0.57
C ALA A 78 0.45 -5.34 -0.17
N PRO A 79 0.11 -6.26 -1.10
CA PRO A 79 -0.45 -7.56 -0.73
C PRO A 79 0.47 -8.46 0.11
N LEU A 80 1.78 -8.18 0.15
CA LEU A 80 2.73 -8.90 1.01
C LEU A 80 2.48 -8.60 2.51
N LEU A 81 1.81 -7.49 2.83
CA LEU A 81 1.38 -7.20 4.19
C LEU A 81 0.17 -8.04 4.56
N THR A 82 0.41 -9.06 5.38
CA THR A 82 -0.63 -9.90 5.96
C THR A 82 -1.61 -9.07 6.78
N LEU A 83 -2.82 -9.59 7.01
CA LEU A 83 -3.81 -8.92 7.86
C LEU A 83 -3.25 -8.60 9.27
N GLN A 84 -2.42 -9.50 9.80
CA GLN A 84 -1.76 -9.28 11.08
C GLN A 84 -0.72 -8.17 10.99
N GLY A 85 0.12 -8.18 9.95
CA GLY A 85 1.06 -7.10 9.66
C GLY A 85 0.39 -5.73 9.51
N GLN A 86 -0.78 -5.65 8.86
CA GLN A 86 -1.55 -4.40 8.77
C GLN A 86 -2.04 -3.91 10.14
N LYS A 87 -2.47 -4.82 11.03
CA LYS A 87 -2.83 -4.45 12.40
C LYS A 87 -1.62 -3.96 13.19
N ASP A 88 -0.48 -4.64 13.07
CA ASP A 88 0.74 -4.26 13.77
C ASP A 88 1.30 -2.93 13.23
N LEU A 89 1.25 -2.70 11.91
CA LEU A 89 1.56 -1.41 11.28
C LEU A 89 0.65 -0.29 11.80
N SER A 90 -0.65 -0.56 11.98
CA SER A 90 -1.58 0.41 12.59
C SER A 90 -1.22 0.71 14.04
N SER A 91 -0.72 -0.28 14.78
CA SER A 91 -0.29 -0.09 16.17
C SER A 91 0.95 0.80 16.28
N LEU A 92 1.83 0.81 15.26
CA LEU A 92 2.98 1.70 15.20
C LEU A 92 2.60 3.18 15.12
N LEU A 93 1.42 3.50 14.59
CA LEU A 93 0.88 4.88 14.60
C LEU A 93 0.62 5.42 16.01
N ALA A 94 0.47 4.54 17.01
CA ALA A 94 0.33 4.91 18.41
C ALA A 94 1.68 4.92 19.17
N SER A 95 2.80 4.64 18.49
CA SER A 95 4.13 4.64 19.11
C SER A 95 4.57 6.06 19.50
N ARG A 96 5.69 6.16 20.23
CA ARG A 96 6.34 7.44 20.56
C ARG A 96 7.48 7.80 19.60
N ASP A 97 7.58 7.08 18.49
CA ASP A 97 8.67 7.20 17.54
C ASP A 97 8.18 7.95 16.30
N TRP A 98 8.47 9.25 16.26
CA TRP A 98 7.98 10.16 15.22
C TRP A 98 8.38 9.68 13.81
N GLU A 99 9.60 9.17 13.66
CA GLU A 99 10.15 8.71 12.39
C GLU A 99 9.41 7.46 11.90
N LEU A 100 9.19 6.51 12.80
CA LEU A 100 8.45 5.29 12.50
C LEU A 100 6.99 5.59 12.15
N ILE A 101 6.36 6.58 12.79
CA ILE A 101 5.01 7.04 12.45
C ILE A 101 4.95 7.56 11.02
N LEU A 102 5.86 8.46 10.63
CA LEU A 102 5.87 9.04 9.29
C LEU A 102 6.09 7.98 8.22
N LEU A 103 7.02 7.05 8.43
CA LEU A 103 7.24 5.96 7.49
C LEU A 103 6.06 4.98 7.45
N SER A 104 5.41 4.74 8.58
CA SER A 104 4.18 3.92 8.62
C SER A 104 3.04 4.60 7.87
N LEU A 105 2.88 5.93 7.98
CA LEU A 105 1.89 6.69 7.22
C LEU A 105 2.16 6.61 5.71
N GLY A 106 3.42 6.66 5.28
CA GLY A 106 3.78 6.47 3.87
C GLY A 106 3.52 5.05 3.36
N ALA A 107 3.81 4.03 4.16
CA ALA A 107 3.49 2.65 3.82
C ALA A 107 1.96 2.42 3.72
N ILE A 108 1.19 2.98 4.65
CA ILE A 108 -0.28 2.93 4.65
C ILE A 108 -0.84 3.74 3.47
N GLU A 109 -0.22 4.84 3.09
CA GLU A 109 -0.63 5.62 1.93
C GLU A 109 -0.57 4.76 0.65
N ASN A 110 0.47 3.96 0.46
CA ASN A 110 0.64 3.11 -0.73
C ASN A 110 -0.19 1.81 -0.68
N GLY A 111 -0.27 1.16 0.49
CA GLY A 111 -0.86 -0.18 0.61
C GLY A 111 -2.04 -0.32 1.56
N GLY A 112 -2.51 0.79 2.13
CA GLY A 112 -3.48 0.77 3.22
C GLY A 112 -4.86 0.31 2.79
N THR A 113 -5.47 -0.53 3.62
CA THR A 113 -6.87 -0.92 3.57
C THR A 113 -7.73 -0.03 4.48
N GLY A 114 -9.06 -0.25 4.48
CA GLY A 114 -10.00 0.43 5.38
C GLY A 114 -9.70 0.25 6.88
N LEU A 115 -8.87 -0.72 7.24
CA LEU A 115 -8.46 -0.97 8.64
C LEU A 115 -7.69 0.20 9.26
N HIS A 116 -6.96 0.97 8.45
CA HIS A 116 -6.12 2.05 8.95
C HIS A 116 -6.87 3.37 9.14
N VAL A 117 -8.06 3.52 8.54
CA VAL A 117 -8.82 4.79 8.50
C VAL A 117 -9.01 5.37 9.90
N HIS A 118 -9.40 4.54 10.88
CA HIS A 118 -9.62 5.01 12.24
C HIS A 118 -8.32 5.52 12.91
N ALA A 119 -7.22 4.79 12.74
CA ALA A 119 -5.93 5.15 13.34
C ALA A 119 -5.33 6.42 12.69
N VAL A 120 -5.38 6.52 11.36
CA VAL A 120 -4.91 7.70 10.62
C VAL A 120 -5.78 8.93 10.94
N ARG A 121 -7.11 8.76 11.01
CA ARG A 121 -8.03 9.84 11.42
C ARG A 121 -7.76 10.33 12.83
N ALA A 122 -7.40 9.45 13.76
CA ALA A 122 -7.00 9.86 15.11
C ALA A 122 -5.77 10.77 15.09
N LEU A 123 -4.74 10.45 14.28
CA LEU A 123 -3.57 11.31 14.12
C LEU A 123 -3.91 12.64 13.43
N ALA A 124 -4.73 12.63 12.37
CA ALA A 124 -5.18 13.85 11.70
C ALA A 124 -5.95 14.79 12.65
N GLN A 125 -6.67 14.24 13.63
CA GLN A 125 -7.33 14.99 14.70
C GLN A 125 -6.38 15.50 15.80
N GLY A 126 -5.07 15.26 15.67
CA GLY A 126 -4.08 15.66 16.67
C GLY A 126 -4.07 14.79 17.92
N LYS A 127 -4.45 13.50 17.85
CA LYS A 127 -4.29 12.57 18.97
C LYS A 127 -2.85 12.02 19.03
N HIS A 128 -2.45 11.48 20.18
CA HIS A 128 -1.09 10.94 20.40
C HIS A 128 0.01 11.97 20.14
N LEU A 129 1.11 11.60 19.46
CA LEU A 129 2.21 12.49 19.13
C LEU A 129 1.80 13.65 18.20
N ALA A 130 0.77 13.47 17.38
CA ALA A 130 0.26 14.52 16.48
C ALA A 130 -0.36 15.71 17.24
N SER A 131 -0.58 15.60 18.55
CA SER A 131 -0.98 16.74 19.40
C SER A 131 0.13 17.79 19.48
N SER A 132 1.37 17.34 19.66
CA SER A 132 2.55 18.17 19.80
C SER A 132 3.23 18.48 18.46
N ASP A 133 3.08 17.59 17.49
CA ASP A 133 3.75 17.68 16.19
C ASP A 133 2.77 18.02 15.06
N PRO A 134 2.81 19.25 14.50
CA PRO A 134 1.94 19.64 13.40
C PRO A 134 2.28 18.92 12.08
N GLU A 135 3.51 18.47 11.88
CA GLU A 135 3.95 17.79 10.65
C GLU A 135 3.29 16.41 10.54
N ILE A 136 3.31 15.63 11.62
CA ILE A 136 2.60 14.34 11.68
C ILE A 136 1.10 14.52 11.37
N ARG A 137 0.50 15.61 11.85
CA ARG A 137 -0.92 15.91 11.64
C ARG A 137 -1.23 16.23 10.18
N GLU A 138 -0.38 17.02 9.54
CA GLU A 138 -0.51 17.36 8.13
C GLU A 138 -0.37 16.11 7.25
N VAL A 139 0.68 15.31 7.47
CA VAL A 139 0.91 14.06 6.73
C VAL A 139 -0.24 13.08 6.96
N ALA A 140 -0.74 12.94 8.19
CA ALA A 140 -1.89 12.08 8.47
C ALA A 140 -3.17 12.56 7.77
N THR A 141 -3.38 13.87 7.65
CA THR A 141 -4.54 14.45 6.95
C THR A 141 -4.49 14.14 5.45
N LEU A 142 -3.32 14.29 4.84
CA LEU A 142 -3.10 13.95 3.42
C LEU A 142 -3.29 12.44 3.19
N CYS A 143 -2.68 11.62 4.04
CA CYS A 143 -2.79 10.16 3.99
C CYS A 143 -4.26 9.72 4.11
N LEU A 144 -5.03 10.28 5.06
CA LEU A 144 -6.44 9.97 5.25
C LEU A 144 -7.26 10.26 3.98
N THR A 145 -7.04 11.42 3.36
CA THR A 145 -7.74 11.83 2.14
C THR A 145 -7.51 10.81 1.02
N ARG A 146 -6.25 10.38 0.81
CA ARG A 146 -5.92 9.39 -0.22
C ARG A 146 -6.54 8.01 0.05
N ILE A 147 -6.56 7.58 1.31
CA ILE A 147 -7.20 6.31 1.68
C ILE A 147 -8.71 6.37 1.41
N GLU A 148 -9.38 7.46 1.79
CA GLU A 148 -10.82 7.63 1.58
C GLU A 148 -11.16 7.68 0.07
N GLU A 149 -10.36 8.37 -0.74
CA GLU A 149 -10.51 8.35 -2.20
C GLU A 149 -10.34 6.95 -2.80
N ARG A 150 -9.35 6.17 -2.33
CA ARG A 150 -9.12 4.80 -2.79
C ARG A 150 -10.29 3.89 -2.42
N LEU A 151 -10.79 4.00 -1.19
CA LEU A 151 -11.96 3.24 -0.73
C LEU A 151 -13.20 3.57 -1.54
N ALA A 152 -13.48 4.86 -1.77
CA ALA A 152 -14.59 5.29 -2.61
C ALA A 152 -14.49 4.70 -4.03
N LYS A 153 -13.31 4.76 -4.66
CA LYS A 153 -13.06 4.14 -5.98
C LYS A 153 -13.33 2.62 -5.97
N SER A 154 -12.93 1.93 -4.90
CA SER A 154 -13.16 0.48 -4.76
C SER A 154 -14.64 0.09 -4.58
N GLU A 155 -15.41 0.95 -3.91
CA GLU A 155 -16.86 0.77 -3.78
C GLU A 155 -17.54 0.94 -5.14
N TYR A 156 -17.18 1.97 -5.90
CA TYR A 156 -17.72 2.20 -7.26
C TYR A 156 -17.39 1.05 -8.22
N SER A 157 -16.15 0.54 -8.21
CA SER A 157 -15.78 -0.58 -9.10
C SER A 157 -16.53 -1.87 -8.76
N THR A 158 -16.78 -2.13 -7.48
CA THR A 158 -17.54 -3.31 -7.03
C THR A 158 -19.01 -3.22 -7.44
N VAL A 159 -19.61 -2.02 -7.43
CA VAL A 159 -21.01 -1.81 -7.85
C VAL A 159 -21.17 -2.00 -9.36
N LEU A 160 -20.24 -1.49 -10.17
CA LEU A 160 -20.30 -1.61 -11.63
C LEU A 160 -20.06 -3.04 -12.13
N LEU A 161 -19.37 -3.86 -11.34
CA LEU A 161 -19.08 -5.26 -11.66
C LEU A 161 -20.06 -6.24 -11.02
N ARG A 162 -21.17 -5.78 -10.43
CA ARG A 162 -22.30 -6.70 -10.25
C ARG A 162 -22.93 -6.90 -11.62
N PRO A 163 -22.70 -8.04 -12.32
CA PRO A 163 -23.59 -8.39 -13.41
C PRO A 163 -24.99 -8.31 -12.80
N SER A 164 -25.86 -7.51 -13.42
CA SER A 164 -27.29 -7.61 -13.18
C SER A 164 -27.58 -9.10 -13.27
N ILE A 165 -27.81 -9.74 -12.13
CA ILE A 165 -28.32 -11.09 -12.07
C ILE A 165 -29.72 -10.91 -12.64
N VAL A 166 -29.81 -11.00 -13.95
CA VAL A 166 -31.10 -11.15 -14.63
C VAL A 166 -31.64 -12.43 -14.01
N PRO A 167 -32.77 -12.38 -13.28
CA PRO A 167 -33.36 -13.58 -12.74
C PRO A 167 -33.55 -14.54 -13.91
N SER A 168 -32.83 -15.66 -13.84
CA SER A 168 -32.95 -16.77 -14.79
C SER A 168 -34.35 -17.31 -14.63
N GLU A 169 -35.31 -16.80 -15.40
CA GLU A 169 -36.44 -17.62 -15.77
C GLU A 169 -35.89 -18.85 -16.51
N PRO A 170 -36.41 -20.07 -16.26
CA PRO A 170 -35.93 -21.28 -16.89
C PRO A 170 -36.32 -21.29 -18.38
N GLU A 171 -35.67 -20.47 -19.18
CA GLU A 171 -35.75 -20.55 -20.63
C GLU A 171 -34.85 -21.69 -21.06
N THR A 172 -35.51 -22.77 -21.45
CA THR A 172 -35.01 -23.87 -22.26
C THR A 172 -34.04 -23.34 -23.32
N LEU A 173 -32.74 -23.34 -23.02
CA LEU A 173 -31.71 -22.93 -23.95
C LEU A 173 -31.76 -23.90 -25.14
N LEU A 174 -32.27 -23.40 -26.25
CA LEU A 174 -32.18 -24.06 -27.55
C LEU A 174 -30.70 -24.38 -27.77
N ARG A 175 -30.36 -25.67 -27.75
CA ARG A 175 -29.02 -26.12 -28.10
C ARG A 175 -28.78 -25.70 -29.56
N PRO A 176 -27.76 -24.88 -29.86
CA PRO A 176 -27.35 -24.75 -31.25
C PRO A 176 -26.95 -26.15 -31.73
N ILE A 177 -27.62 -26.63 -32.78
CA ILE A 177 -27.20 -27.81 -33.51
C ILE A 177 -25.86 -27.42 -34.16
N ALA A 178 -24.77 -27.77 -33.48
CA ALA A 178 -23.44 -27.72 -34.06
C ALA A 178 -23.36 -28.85 -35.09
N THR A 179 -23.74 -28.55 -36.33
CA THR A 179 -23.31 -29.35 -37.47
C THR A 179 -21.83 -29.03 -37.67
N SER A 180 -20.95 -29.77 -36.99
CA SER A 180 -19.52 -29.69 -37.20
C SER A 180 -19.19 -30.21 -38.59
N LEU A 181 -18.95 -29.30 -39.54
CA LEU A 181 -18.16 -29.64 -40.72
C LEU A 181 -16.68 -29.60 -40.32
N PRO A 182 -15.87 -30.60 -40.71
CA PRO A 182 -14.44 -30.59 -40.46
C PRO A 182 -13.78 -29.56 -41.37
N GLU A 183 -13.49 -28.37 -40.84
CA GLU A 183 -12.59 -27.42 -41.50
C GLU A 183 -11.17 -27.60 -40.95
N GLU A 184 -10.25 -27.89 -41.87
CA GLU A 184 -8.83 -28.12 -41.63
C GLU A 184 -8.13 -26.86 -41.07
N PRO A 185 -7.46 -26.95 -39.92
CA PRO A 185 -6.77 -25.81 -39.32
C PRO A 185 -5.34 -25.68 -39.89
N GLU A 186 -5.19 -25.19 -41.13
CA GLU A 186 -3.85 -25.04 -41.74
C GLU A 186 -3.42 -23.61 -42.12
N LEU A 187 -4.20 -22.56 -41.82
CA LEU A 187 -3.88 -21.20 -42.31
C LEU A 187 -3.90 -20.09 -41.26
N LEU A 188 -3.21 -20.29 -40.14
CA LEU A 188 -2.72 -19.16 -39.33
C LEU A 188 -1.19 -19.00 -39.52
N LEU A 189 -0.83 -18.76 -40.78
CA LEU A 189 0.49 -18.32 -41.20
C LEU A 189 0.72 -16.86 -40.78
N ARG A 190 1.65 -16.72 -39.84
CA ARG A 190 2.65 -15.66 -39.66
C ARG A 190 2.56 -14.47 -40.64
N SER A 191 2.37 -13.28 -40.11
CA SER A 191 2.74 -12.00 -40.75
C SER A 191 3.06 -10.99 -39.64
N GLY A 192 4.18 -10.27 -39.64
CA GLY A 192 5.23 -10.18 -40.64
C GLY A 192 6.50 -9.61 -40.01
N GLU A 193 7.60 -10.01 -40.61
CA GLU A 193 8.98 -9.55 -40.41
C GLU A 193 9.08 -8.05 -40.73
N LYS A 194 9.81 -7.30 -39.90
CA LYS A 194 9.98 -5.85 -40.01
C LYS A 194 11.26 -5.55 -40.80
N PRO A 195 11.22 -4.80 -41.92
CA PRO A 195 12.43 -4.38 -42.62
C PRO A 195 13.07 -3.16 -41.94
N GLU A 196 14.39 -3.04 -42.16
CA GLU A 196 15.41 -2.17 -41.53
C GLU A 196 15.09 -0.67 -41.43
#